data_AF-A0A971A2Q0-F1
#
_entry.id   AF-A0A971A2Q0-F1
#
_cell.length_a   1.000
_cell.length_b   1.000
_cell.length_c   1.000
_cell.angle_alpha   90.00
_cell.angle_beta   90.00
_cell.angle_gamma   90.00
#
_symmetry.space_group_name_H-M   'P 1'
#
loop_
_entity.id
_entity.type
_entity.pdbx_description
1 polymer ?
#
loop_
_entity_poly.entity_id
_entity_poly.type
_entity_poly.pdbx_seq_one_letter_code
_entity_poly.pdbx_strand_id
1 'polypeptide(L)' 'RPHIADEVMNGKIQLVINTPKGKASKTDDSYIRKAAIRYRVPYITTIAAALAAAKGIAAVRKREPEVKSLQEYHAAFE' A
#
# COMPACT_ATOMS: atom_id res chain seq x y z
N ARG A 1 19.43 -16.50 5.20
CA ARG A 1 18.71 -16.01 6.42
C ARG A 1 17.50 -15.26 5.90
N PRO A 2 16.26 -15.41 6.42
CA PRO A 2 15.09 -15.01 5.65
C PRO A 2 15.16 -13.50 5.43
N HIS A 3 15.32 -13.12 4.16
CA HIS A 3 15.32 -11.72 3.76
C HIS A 3 13.87 -11.25 3.70
N ILE A 4 13.64 -9.93 3.77
CA ILE A 4 12.30 -9.33 3.61
C ILE A 4 11.59 -9.86 2.35
N ALA A 5 12.34 -10.16 1.28
CA ALA A 5 11.82 -10.76 0.06
C ALA A 5 11.19 -12.15 0.28
N ASP A 6 11.74 -12.97 1.17
CA ASP A 6 11.20 -14.29 1.50
C ASP A 6 9.90 -14.16 2.31
N GLU A 7 9.83 -13.19 3.21
CA GLU A 7 8.63 -12.91 4.00
C GLU A 7 7.48 -12.33 3.13
N VAL A 8 7.82 -11.54 2.11
CA VAL A 8 6.89 -11.12 1.04
C VAL A 8 6.43 -12.34 0.22
N MET A 9 7.35 -13.19 -0.22
CA MET A 9 7.04 -14.40 -1.00
C MET A 9 6.12 -15.37 -0.23
N ASN A 10 6.38 -15.55 1.06
CA ASN A 10 5.60 -16.43 1.93
C ASN A 10 4.26 -15.82 2.38
N GLY A 11 3.88 -14.64 1.88
CA GLY A 11 2.62 -13.98 2.21
C GLY A 11 2.53 -13.40 3.62
N LYS A 12 3.63 -13.42 4.38
CA LYS A 12 3.68 -12.89 5.75
C LYS A 12 3.68 -11.36 5.79
N ILE A 13 4.10 -10.71 4.69
CA ILE A 13 4.01 -9.26 4.49
C ILE A 13 2.95 -8.98 3.42
N GLN A 14 1.88 -8.29 3.80
CA GLN A 14 0.78 -7.89 2.88
C GLN A 14 0.78 -6.39 2.53
N LEU A 15 1.70 -5.60 3.09
CA LEU A 15 1.87 -4.18 2.77
C LEU A 15 3.32 -3.77 3.06
N VAL A 16 3.94 -3.04 2.14
CA VAL A 16 5.27 -2.46 2.34
C VAL A 16 5.17 -0.94 2.31
N ILE A 17 5.71 -0.29 3.34
CA ILE A 17 5.94 1.15 3.38
C ILE A 17 7.44 1.37 3.37
N ASN A 18 7.95 2.00 2.32
CA ASN A 18 9.36 2.37 2.20
C ASN A 18 9.46 3.86 1.90
N THR A 19 9.99 4.64 2.83
CA THR A 19 10.16 6.08 2.68
C THR A 19 11.64 6.41 2.47
N PRO A 20 12.16 6.32 1.23
CA PRO A 20 13.58 6.55 0.97
C PRO A 20 13.96 8.00 1.27
N LYS A 21 15.09 8.21 1.96
CA LYS A 21 15.71 9.55 2.14
C LYS A 21 17.07 9.57 1.47
N GLY A 22 17.23 10.40 0.43
CA GLY A 22 18.50 10.61 -0.27
C GLY A 22 18.82 9.60 -1.38
N LYS A 23 19.93 9.83 -2.11
CA LYS A 23 20.35 8.99 -3.26
C LYS A 23 20.87 7.60 -2.84
N ALA A 24 21.48 7.50 -1.66
CA ALA A 24 22.09 6.26 -1.16
C ALA A 24 21.06 5.15 -0.86
N SER A 25 19.84 5.48 -0.45
CA SER A 25 18.81 4.47 -0.17
C SER A 25 18.21 3.83 -1.44
N LYS A 26 18.45 4.39 -2.63
CA LYS A 26 17.86 3.86 -3.89
C LYS A 26 18.42 2.49 -4.28
N THR A 27 19.70 2.25 -4.01
CA THR A 27 20.42 1.03 -4.43
C THR A 27 20.02 -0.16 -3.56
N ASP A 28 19.99 0.02 -2.23
CA ASP A 28 19.66 -1.03 -1.27
C ASP A 28 18.15 -1.33 -1.21
N ASP A 29 17.28 -0.36 -1.48
CA ASP A 29 15.82 -0.58 -1.46
C ASP A 29 15.27 -1.29 -2.70
N SER A 30 16.11 -1.50 -3.72
CA SER A 30 15.67 -2.00 -5.02
C SER A 30 15.14 -3.44 -4.95
N TYR A 31 15.68 -4.29 -4.07
CA TYR A 31 15.24 -5.68 -3.95
C TYR A 31 13.86 -5.81 -3.30
N ILE A 32 13.57 -5.01 -2.25
CA ILE A 32 12.26 -5.01 -1.57
C ILE A 32 11.18 -4.55 -2.55
N ARG A 33 11.46 -3.49 -3.31
CA ARG A 33 10.54 -2.98 -4.35
C ARG A 33 10.27 -4.04 -5.41
N LYS A 34 11.31 -4.71 -5.93
CA LYS A 34 11.18 -5.79 -6.92
C LYS A 34 10.36 -6.96 -6.37
N ALA A 35 10.59 -7.35 -5.11
CA ALA A 35 9.83 -8.41 -4.45
C ALA A 35 8.35 -8.03 -4.31
N ALA A 36 8.06 -6.84 -3.79
CA ALA A 36 6.69 -6.36 -3.62
C ALA A 36 5.93 -6.30 -4.96
N ILE A 37 6.56 -5.81 -6.03
CA ILE A 37 5.98 -5.80 -7.38
C ILE A 37 5.75 -7.22 -7.89
N ARG A 38 6.76 -8.10 -7.80
CA ARG A 38 6.69 -9.49 -8.28
C ARG A 38 5.55 -10.25 -7.62
N TYR A 39 5.38 -10.08 -6.31
CA TYR A 39 4.37 -10.79 -5.53
C TYR A 39 3.07 -9.99 -5.31
N ARG A 40 2.89 -8.88 -6.05
CA ARG A 40 1.68 -8.03 -6.02
C ARG A 40 1.30 -7.54 -4.61
N VAL A 41 2.31 -7.30 -3.78
CA VAL A 41 2.13 -6.68 -2.46
C VAL A 41 2.12 -5.15 -2.64
N PRO A 42 1.08 -4.44 -2.14
CA PRO A 42 1.04 -2.98 -2.16
C PRO A 42 2.31 -2.37 -1.58
N TYR A 43 2.86 -1.39 -2.29
CA TYR A 43 4.14 -0.75 -1.97
C TYR A 43 3.99 0.77 -2.00
N ILE A 44 4.18 1.41 -0.84
CA ILE A 44 3.96 2.84 -0.65
C ILE A 44 5.31 3.53 -0.41
N THR A 45 5.53 4.64 -1.11
CA THR A 45 6.81 5.36 -1.09
C THR A 45 6.84 6.64 -0.27
N THR A 46 5.69 7.09 0.23
CA THR A 46 5.56 8.38 0.93
C THR A 46 4.81 8.23 2.24
N ILE A 47 5.19 9.03 3.23
CA ILE A 47 4.52 9.07 4.55
C ILE A 47 3.06 9.51 4.38
N ALA A 48 2.80 10.49 3.51
CA ALA A 48 1.44 10.97 3.24
C ALA A 48 0.52 9.86 2.70
N ALA A 49 0.99 9.08 1.71
CA ALA A 49 0.23 7.95 1.19
C ALA A 49 0.10 6.82 2.23
N ALA A 50 1.11 6.58 3.05
CA ALA A 50 1.06 5.59 4.12
C ALA A 50 -0.02 5.95 5.16
N LEU A 51 -0.10 7.22 5.55
CA LEU A 51 -1.13 7.72 6.45
C LEU A 51 -2.54 7.60 5.84
N ALA A 52 -2.69 7.94 4.55
CA ALA A 52 -3.95 7.79 3.84
C ALA A 52 -4.41 6.32 3.79
N ALA A 53 -3.50 5.39 3.46
CA ALA A 53 -3.77 3.96 3.45
C ALA A 53 -4.18 3.44 4.84
N ALA A 54 -3.47 3.84 5.91
CA ALA A 54 -3.80 3.45 7.27
C ALA A 54 -5.20 3.93 7.69
N LYS A 55 -5.57 5.18 7.34
CA LYS A 55 -6.92 5.71 7.56
C LYS A 55 -7.98 4.93 6.78
N GLY A 56 -7.73 4.61 5.51
CA GLY A 56 -8.63 3.80 4.68
C GLY A 56 -8.85 2.40 5.25
N ILE A 57 -7.78 1.70 5.63
CA ILE A 57 -7.85 0.38 6.30
C ILE A 57 -8.66 0.47 7.59
N ALA A 58 -8.41 1.49 8.42
CA ALA A 58 -9.15 1.68 9.66
C ALA A 58 -10.64 1.96 9.43
N ALA A 59 -11.00 2.70 8.37
CA ALA A 59 -12.39 2.96 8.01
C ALA A 59 -13.12 1.68 7.56
N VAL A 60 -12.51 0.89 6.67
CA VAL A 60 -13.07 -0.38 6.18
C VAL A 60 -13.19 -1.42 7.29
N ARG A 61 -12.24 -1.46 8.24
CA ARG A 61 -12.33 -2.34 9.41
C ARG A 61 -13.47 -1.99 10.37
N LYS A 62 -13.96 -0.74 10.35
CA LYS A 62 -15.07 -0.29 11.20
C LYS A 62 -16.43 -0.54 10.54
N ARG A 63 -16.51 -0.39 9.22
CA ARG A 63 -17.73 -0.62 8.45
C ARG A 63 -17.40 -0.96 7.01
N GLU A 64 -18.22 -1.80 6.40
CA GLU A 64 -18.16 -2.00 4.95
C GLU A 64 -18.56 -0.70 4.24
N PRO A 65 -17.86 -0.33 3.15
CA PRO A 65 -18.22 0.84 2.37
C PRO A 65 -19.57 0.64 1.69
N GLU A 66 -20.41 1.66 1.72
CA GLU A 66 -21.65 1.70 0.95
C GLU A 66 -21.33 1.78 -0.54
N VAL A 67 -22.02 0.96 -1.33
CA VAL A 67 -21.92 0.98 -2.78
C VAL A 67 -22.89 2.02 -3.32
N LYS A 68 -22.38 2.92 -4.17
CA LYS A 68 -23.18 3.86 -4.96
C LYS A 68 -22.69 3.85 -6.39
N SER A 69 -23.64 3.85 -7.33
CA SER A 69 -23.41 4.06 -8.74
C SER A 69 -22.91 5.49 -9.00
N LEU A 70 -22.23 5.69 -10.14
CA LEU A 70 -21.78 7.03 -10.54
C LEU A 70 -22.98 7.97 -10.72
N GLN A 71 -24.11 7.46 -11.19
CA GLN A 71 -25.36 8.20 -11.35
C GLN A 71 -25.89 8.72 -10.01
N GLU A 72 -25.89 7.89 -8.96
CA GLU A 72 -26.30 8.32 -7.60
C GLU A 72 -25.37 9.38 -7.02
N TYR A 73 -24.07 9.31 -7.30
CA TYR A 73 -23.14 10.36 -6.92
C TYR A 73 -23.43 11.68 -7.66
N HIS A 74 -23.72 11.62 -8.96
CA HIS A 74 -23.98 12.80 -9.78
C HIS A 74 -25.29 13.49 -9.40
N ALA A 75 -26.34 12.70 -9.12
CA ALA A 75 -27.65 13.22 -8.71
C ALA A 75 -27.62 13.96 -7.36
N ALA A 76 -26.59 13.76 -6.53
CA ALA A 76 -26.43 14.46 -5.26
C ALA A 76 -25.85 15.89 -5.40
N PHE A 77 -25.44 16.28 -6.60
CA PHE A 77 -24.92 17.62 -6.92
C PHE A 77 -25.92 18.51 -7.67
N GLU A 78 -27.06 17.97 -8.08
CA GLU A 78 -28.21 18.69 -8.65
C GLU A 78 -29.21 19.06 -7.55
#